data_AF-A0A9D6FNW1-F1
#
_entry.id   AF-A0A9D6FNW1-F1
#
_cell.length_a   1.000
_cell.length_b   1.000
_cell.length_c   1.000
_cell.angle_alpha   90.00
_cell.angle_beta   90.00
_cell.angle_gamma   90.00
#
_symmetry.space_group_name_H-M   'P 1'
#
loop_
_entity.id
_entity.type
_entity.pdbx_description
1 polymer ?
#
loop_
_entity_poly.entity_id
_entity_poly.type
_entity_poly.pdbx_seq_one_letter_code
_entity_poly.pdbx_strand_id
1 'polypeptide(L)'
;MLGQPGAHTDSRRGISVLQGRLEEFRLPSILTLLELEHKSGVLHLGDLVSGGTGSAFVRQGRIVQASLEGRDAPANFEAVLAMVAWEHGVFEFHSGEVPHEDAVGTTTTHILLEAARRHDETTRIVRS
;
A
#
# COMPACT_ATOMS: atom_id res chain seq x y z
N MET A 1 4.03 41.89 0.70
CA MET A 1 2.95 41.34 -0.14
C MET A 1 3.64 40.94 -1.45
N LEU A 2 3.86 39.69 -1.84
CA LEU A 2 3.32 38.39 -1.43
C LEU A 2 4.48 37.41 -1.24
N GLY A 3 4.36 36.51 -0.26
CA GLY A 3 5.21 35.33 -0.19
C GLY A 3 4.74 34.29 -1.21
N GLN A 4 5.68 33.51 -1.73
CA GLN A 4 5.40 32.16 -2.23
C GLN A 4 6.57 31.26 -1.84
N PRO A 5 6.41 30.41 -0.81
CA PRO A 5 7.21 29.20 -0.68
C PRO A 5 6.55 28.11 -1.53
N GLY A 6 7.18 27.76 -2.65
CA GLY A 6 6.86 26.55 -3.40
C GLY A 6 7.31 25.34 -2.60
N ALA A 7 6.43 24.83 -1.74
CA ALA A 7 6.58 23.53 -1.11
C ALA A 7 6.35 22.44 -2.16
N HIS A 8 7.41 22.08 -2.90
CA HIS A 8 7.48 20.77 -3.53
C HIS A 8 8.12 19.82 -2.54
N THR A 9 7.25 19.14 -1.80
CA THR A 9 7.47 17.96 -0.97
C THR A 9 8.72 17.16 -1.36
N ASP A 10 9.79 17.34 -0.58
CA ASP A 10 10.96 16.45 -0.54
C ASP A 10 10.55 15.16 0.19
N SER A 11 9.86 14.25 -0.50
CA SER A 11 9.59 12.88 -0.03
C SER A 11 10.43 11.82 -0.75
N ARG A 12 11.52 12.21 -1.43
CA ARG A 12 12.39 11.28 -2.16
C ARG A 12 13.65 10.83 -1.41
N ARG A 13 13.77 11.09 -0.10
CA ARG A 13 14.93 10.64 0.70
C ARG A 13 14.82 9.19 1.18
N GLY A 14 14.47 8.27 0.28
CA GLY A 14 14.55 6.84 0.52
C GLY A 14 15.36 6.17 -0.59
N ILE A 15 16.08 5.11 -0.26
CA ILE A 15 16.71 4.28 -1.29
C ILE A 15 15.59 3.42 -1.87
N SER A 16 15.29 3.56 -3.16
CA SER A 16 14.39 2.65 -3.89
C SER A 16 15.02 1.25 -3.88
N VAL A 17 14.37 0.30 -3.23
CA VAL A 17 14.90 -1.07 -3.01
C VAL A 17 14.18 -2.09 -3.88
N LEU A 18 12.89 -1.88 -4.14
CA LEU A 18 12.07 -2.81 -4.90
C LEU A 18 11.05 -2.03 -5.73
N GLN A 19 10.95 -2.34 -7.02
CA GLN A 19 9.96 -1.77 -7.91
C GLN A 19 9.56 -2.80 -8.96
N GLY A 20 8.36 -2.65 -9.52
CA GLY A 20 7.91 -3.53 -10.57
C GLY A 20 6.43 -3.40 -10.87
N ARG A 21 5.90 -4.47 -11.45
CA ARG A 21 4.55 -4.57 -11.98
C ARG A 21 3.70 -5.51 -11.13
N LEU A 22 2.46 -5.12 -10.82
CA LEU A 22 1.53 -5.95 -10.04
C LEU A 22 1.09 -7.21 -10.80
N GLU A 23 1.18 -7.18 -12.12
CA GLU A 23 0.93 -8.34 -12.98
C GLU A 23 2.02 -9.41 -12.84
N GLU A 24 3.24 -9.02 -12.49
CA GLU A 24 4.40 -9.92 -12.30
C GLU A 24 4.55 -10.32 -10.82
N PHE A 25 4.40 -9.33 -9.93
CA PHE A 25 4.52 -9.51 -8.49
C PHE A 25 3.25 -8.99 -7.80
N ARG A 26 2.37 -9.92 -7.42
CA ARG A 26 1.14 -9.57 -6.71
C ARG A 26 1.45 -8.90 -5.38
N LEU A 27 0.64 -7.90 -5.00
CA LEU A 27 0.83 -7.13 -3.77
C LEU A 27 0.93 -7.99 -2.50
N PRO A 28 0.10 -9.05 -2.29
CA PRO A 28 0.27 -9.96 -1.16
C PRO A 28 1.68 -10.55 -1.01
N SER A 29 2.32 -10.93 -2.11
CA SER A 29 3.66 -11.49 -2.10
C SER A 29 4.70 -10.46 -1.68
N ILE A 30 4.56 -9.22 -2.17
CA ILE A 30 5.44 -8.10 -1.79
C ILE A 30 5.29 -7.80 -0.30
N LEU A 31 4.05 -7.71 0.20
CA LEU A 31 3.79 -7.45 1.61
C LEU A 31 4.34 -8.55 2.52
N THR A 32 4.20 -9.82 2.11
CA THR A 32 4.78 -10.96 2.83
C THR A 32 6.31 -10.89 2.87
N LEU A 33 6.95 -10.51 1.76
CA LEU A 33 8.40 -10.34 1.70
C LEU A 33 8.86 -9.22 2.64
N LEU A 34 8.17 -8.07 2.65
CA LEU A 34 8.49 -6.97 3.56
C LEU A 34 8.30 -7.38 5.03
N GLU A 35 7.28 -8.19 5.34
CA GLU A 35 7.04 -8.77 6.67
C GLU A 35 8.20 -9.67 7.11
N LEU A 36 8.60 -10.63 6.27
CA LEU A 36 9.67 -11.58 6.55
C LEU A 36 11.04 -10.91 6.72
N GLU A 37 11.33 -9.92 5.88
CA GLU A 37 12.60 -9.20 5.88
C GLU A 37 12.64 -8.04 6.88
N HIS A 38 11.58 -7.86 7.68
CA HIS A 38 11.42 -6.74 8.63
C HIS A 38 11.71 -5.36 8.02
N LYS A 39 11.40 -5.16 6.74
CA LYS A 39 11.71 -3.91 6.03
C LYS A 39 10.87 -2.76 6.57
N SER A 40 11.46 -1.57 6.58
CA SER A 40 10.78 -0.33 6.91
C SER A 40 10.91 0.67 5.77
N GLY A 41 9.84 1.39 5.46
CA GLY A 41 9.79 2.30 4.33
C GLY A 41 8.37 2.61 3.85
N VAL A 42 8.28 3.22 2.67
CA VAL A 42 7.01 3.59 2.04
C VAL A 42 6.85 2.79 0.76
N LEU A 43 5.71 2.10 0.65
CA LEU A 43 5.27 1.42 -0.56
C LEU A 43 4.28 2.30 -1.30
N HIS A 44 4.61 2.70 -2.52
CA HIS A 44 3.74 3.43 -3.43
C HIS A 44 3.15 2.47 -4.44
N LEU A 45 1.87 2.68 -4.77
CA LEU A 45 1.11 1.84 -5.69
C LEU A 45 0.34 2.72 -6.66
N GLY A 46 0.25 2.27 -7.91
CA GLY A 46 -0.60 2.86 -8.93
C GLY A 46 -1.33 1.77 -9.71
N ASP A 47 -2.65 1.78 -9.68
CA ASP A 47 -3.51 0.91 -10.47
C ASP A 47 -3.66 1.48 -11.88
N LEU A 48 -3.32 0.69 -12.89
CA LEU A 48 -3.34 1.13 -14.29
C LEU A 48 -4.74 1.04 -14.91
N VAL A 49 -5.70 0.37 -14.26
CA VAL A 49 -7.05 0.17 -14.80
C VAL A 49 -7.98 1.31 -14.38
N SER A 50 -8.05 1.59 -13.09
CA SER A 50 -8.86 2.67 -12.52
C SER A 50 -8.13 4.02 -12.47
N GLY A 51 -6.79 4.01 -12.61
CA GLY A 51 -5.95 5.18 -12.39
C GLY A 51 -5.77 5.54 -10.91
N GLY A 52 -6.18 4.66 -9.99
CA GLY A 52 -6.05 4.84 -8.56
C GLY A 52 -4.60 4.83 -8.10
N THR A 53 -4.28 5.65 -7.10
CA THR A 53 -2.94 5.78 -6.51
C THR A 53 -3.05 5.63 -5.01
N GLY A 54 -2.03 5.02 -4.41
CA GLY A 54 -2.04 4.70 -2.99
C GLY A 54 -0.65 4.60 -2.39
N SER A 55 -0.61 4.69 -1.07
CA SER A 55 0.62 4.50 -0.31
C SER A 55 0.38 3.72 0.98
N ALA A 56 1.34 2.89 1.34
CA ALA A 56 1.38 2.16 2.60
C ALA A 56 2.71 2.42 3.31
N PHE A 57 2.63 2.83 4.57
CA PHE A 57 3.77 3.03 5.45
C PHE A 57 4.05 1.73 6.18
N VAL A 58 5.25 1.19 5.98
CA VAL A 58 5.66 -0.12 6.52
C VAL A 58 6.74 0.10 7.57
N ARG A 59 6.53 -0.41 8.79
CA ARG A 59 7.51 -0.39 9.88
C ARG A 59 7.76 -1.79 10.37
N GLN A 60 9.00 -2.25 10.27
CA GLN A 60 9.43 -3.60 10.65
C GLN A 60 8.54 -4.69 10.04
N GLY A 61 8.20 -4.53 8.76
CA GLY A 61 7.35 -5.45 8.02
C GLY A 61 5.84 -5.33 8.26
N ARG A 62 5.41 -4.45 9.17
CA ARG A 62 4.00 -4.19 9.48
C ARG A 62 3.52 -2.92 8.79
N ILE A 63 2.32 -2.95 8.22
CA ILE A 63 1.69 -1.74 7.71
C ILE A 63 1.10 -0.96 8.88
N VAL A 64 1.59 0.25 9.11
CA VAL A 64 1.16 1.10 10.24
C VAL A 64 0.15 2.16 9.82
N GLN A 65 0.20 2.60 8.56
CA GLN A 65 -0.72 3.57 7.98
C GLN A 65 -0.84 3.32 6.49
N ALA A 66 -1.99 3.63 5.90
CA ALA A 66 -2.17 3.57 4.44
C ALA A 66 -3.19 4.60 3.98
N SER A 67 -3.06 5.02 2.72
CA SER A 67 -3.98 5.97 2.10
C SER A 67 -4.15 5.66 0.61
N LEU A 68 -5.33 5.99 0.11
CA LEU A 68 -5.63 6.08 -1.31
C LEU A 68 -5.87 7.55 -1.66
N GLU A 69 -5.51 7.97 -2.86
CA GLU A 69 -5.88 9.31 -3.34
C GLU A 69 -7.38 9.37 -3.67
N GLY A 70 -8.02 10.46 -3.27
CA GLY A 70 -9.44 10.70 -3.47
C GLY A 70 -10.11 11.24 -2.21
N ARG A 71 -11.13 12.09 -2.39
CA ARG A 71 -11.79 12.80 -1.28
C ARG A 71 -12.46 11.87 -0.29
N ASP A 72 -13.10 10.81 -0.80
CA ASP A 72 -13.87 9.84 -0.02
C ASP A 72 -13.23 8.45 -0.07
N ALA A 73 -11.92 8.41 -0.35
CA ALA A 73 -11.18 7.16 -0.45
C ALA A 73 -11.00 6.53 0.95
N PRO A 74 -11.07 5.20 1.08
CA PRO A 74 -10.83 4.54 2.35
C PRO A 74 -9.40 4.76 2.83
N ALA A 75 -9.20 4.68 4.15
CA ALA A 75 -7.90 4.88 4.80
C ALA A 75 -7.48 3.64 5.58
N ASN A 76 -6.17 3.55 5.89
CA ASN A 76 -5.56 2.52 6.74
C ASN A 76 -5.94 1.11 6.31
N PHE A 77 -6.51 0.31 7.20
CA PHE A 77 -6.85 -1.08 6.95
C PHE A 77 -7.68 -1.26 5.66
N GLU A 78 -8.72 -0.45 5.47
CA GLU A 78 -9.58 -0.52 4.28
C GLU A 78 -8.85 -0.07 3.00
N ALA A 79 -7.94 0.90 3.11
CA ALA A 79 -7.07 1.28 1.99
C ALA A 79 -6.18 0.12 1.55
N VAL A 80 -5.57 -0.60 2.50
CA VAL A 80 -4.71 -1.75 2.18
C VAL A 80 -5.52 -2.85 1.50
N LEU A 81 -6.70 -3.17 2.01
CA LEU A 81 -7.57 -4.18 1.40
C LEU A 81 -7.96 -3.82 -0.04
N ALA A 82 -8.30 -2.55 -0.29
CA ALA A 82 -8.59 -2.07 -1.63
C ALA A 82 -7.36 -2.17 -2.55
N MET A 83 -6.18 -1.78 -2.07
CA MET A 83 -4.93 -1.90 -2.83
C MET A 83 -4.53 -3.35 -3.13
N VAL A 84 -4.78 -4.28 -2.20
CA VAL A 84 -4.50 -5.73 -2.39
C VAL A 84 -5.35 -6.34 -3.51
N ALA A 85 -6.52 -5.75 -3.79
CA ALA A 85 -7.37 -6.18 -4.89
C ALA A 85 -6.87 -5.71 -6.27
N TRP A 86 -5.90 -4.80 -6.36
CA TRP A 86 -5.35 -4.35 -7.63
C TRP A 86 -4.51 -5.43 -8.31
N GLU A 87 -4.84 -5.73 -9.56
CA GLU A 87 -4.19 -6.79 -10.33
C GLU A 87 -3.23 -6.26 -11.38
N HIS A 88 -3.44 -5.03 -11.84
CA HIS A 88 -2.70 -4.42 -12.95
C HIS A 88 -2.22 -3.03 -12.53
N GLY A 89 -0.91 -2.88 -12.40
CA GLY A 89 -0.39 -1.68 -11.76
C GLY A 89 1.11 -1.68 -11.62
N VAL A 90 1.60 -0.59 -11.03
CA VAL A 90 3.01 -0.43 -10.67
C VAL A 90 3.13 -0.30 -9.17
N PHE A 91 4.27 -0.73 -8.65
CA PHE A 91 4.63 -0.53 -7.26
C PHE A 91 6.08 -0.07 -7.15
N GLU A 92 6.35 0.72 -6.11
CA GLU A 92 7.70 1.14 -5.75
C GLU A 92 7.84 1.22 -4.23
N PHE A 93 8.86 0.56 -3.69
CA PHE A 93 9.19 0.58 -2.27
C PHE A 93 10.48 1.36 -2.02
N HIS A 94 10.36 2.42 -1.23
CA HIS A 94 11.47 3.22 -0.75
C HIS A 94 11.77 2.86 0.70
N SER A 95 12.95 2.29 0.94
CA SER A 95 13.40 2.04 2.31
C SER A 95 13.67 3.35 3.05
N GLY A 96 13.30 3.40 4.33
CA GLY A 96 13.48 4.57 5.15
C GLY A 96 12.84 4.45 6.53
N GLU A 97 13.02 5.49 7.33
CA GLU A 97 12.37 5.60 8.63
C GLU A 97 10.88 5.89 8.47
N VAL A 98 10.05 5.26 9.32
CA VAL A 98 8.61 5.43 9.33
C VAL A 98 8.15 5.88 10.72
N PRO A 99 8.07 7.20 10.98
CA PRO A 99 7.72 7.75 12.29
C PRO A 99 6.21 7.78 12.57
N HIS A 100 5.38 7.23 11.67
CA HIS A 100 3.92 7.26 11.76
C HIS A 100 3.41 6.39 12.92
N GLU A 101 2.26 6.77 13.48
CA GLU A 101 1.55 5.93 14.45
C GLU A 101 0.99 4.66 13.79
N ASP A 102 0.79 3.60 14.58
CA ASP A 102 0.14 2.38 14.09
C ASP A 102 -1.38 2.55 14.11
N ALA A 103 -1.89 3.19 13.07
CA ALA A 103 -3.33 3.43 12.85
C ALA A 103 -4.06 2.21 12.27
N VAL A 104 -3.32 1.23 11.73
CA VAL A 104 -3.88 -0.03 11.22
C VAL A 104 -4.09 -1.04 12.35
N GLY A 105 -3.16 -1.12 13.31
CA GLY A 105 -3.34 -1.84 14.58
C GLY A 105 -3.38 -3.36 14.46
N THR A 106 -2.99 -3.94 13.32
CA THR A 106 -3.00 -5.40 13.10
C THR A 106 -1.79 -5.88 12.29
N THR A 107 -1.62 -7.19 12.16
CA THR A 107 -0.50 -7.79 11.41
C THR A 107 -0.76 -7.74 9.91
N THR A 108 0.31 -7.70 9.11
CA THR A 108 0.21 -7.81 7.65
C THR A 108 -0.47 -9.12 7.26
N THR A 109 -0.13 -10.22 7.92
CA THR A 109 -0.81 -11.52 7.76
C THR A 109 -2.33 -11.43 7.96
N HIS A 110 -2.83 -10.73 8.99
CA HIS A 110 -4.28 -10.59 9.22
C HIS A 110 -4.96 -9.86 8.06
N ILE A 111 -4.34 -8.79 7.56
CA ILE A 111 -4.86 -8.03 6.41
C ILE A 111 -4.97 -8.95 5.18
N LEU A 112 -3.96 -9.77 4.92
CA LEU A 112 -3.95 -10.69 3.78
C LEU A 112 -5.01 -11.78 3.90
N LEU A 113 -5.23 -12.32 5.10
CA LEU A 113 -6.31 -13.29 5.35
C LEU A 113 -7.68 -12.66 5.12
N GLU A 114 -7.90 -11.43 5.58
CA GLU A 114 -9.15 -10.71 5.36
C GLU A 114 -9.36 -10.35 3.88
N ALA A 115 -8.30 -9.96 3.16
CA ALA A 115 -8.36 -9.71 1.72
C ALA A 115 -8.77 -10.97 0.93
N ALA A 116 -8.18 -12.13 1.28
CA ALA A 116 -8.54 -13.40 0.68
C ALA A 116 -10.01 -13.76 0.95
N ARG A 117 -10.47 -13.57 2.20
CA ARG A 117 -11.87 -13.80 2.58
C ARG A 117 -12.84 -12.97 1.73
N ARG A 118 -12.57 -11.67 1.56
CA ARG A 118 -13.42 -10.76 0.75
C ARG A 118 -13.41 -11.11 -0.74
N HIS A 119 -12.27 -11.57 -1.25
CA HIS A 119 -12.16 -12.01 -2.64
C HIS A 119 -12.99 -13.28 -2.91
N ASP A 120 -12.94 -14.24 -2.00
CA ASP A 120 -13.72 -15.49 -2.10
C ASP A 120 -15.23 -15.24 -2.03
N GLU A 121 -15.67 -14.31 -1.17
CA GLU A 121 -17.09 -13.93 -1.05
C GLU A 121 -17.63 -13.34 -2.35
N THR A 122 -16.86 -12.46 -2.98
CA THR A 122 -17.23 -11.83 -4.26
C THR A 122 -17.28 -12.87 -5.39
N THR A 123 -16.34 -13.81 -5.40
CA THR A 123 -16.27 -14.87 -6.43
C THR A 123 -17.42 -15.87 -6.31
N ARG A 124 -17.93 -16.11 -5.09
CA ARG A 124 -19.02 -17.07 -4.86
C ARG A 124 -20.39 -16.54 -5.31
N ILE A 125 -20.63 -15.24 -5.22
CA ILE A 125 -21.92 -14.61 -5.57
C ILE A 125 -22.11 -14.54 -7.10
N VAL A 126 -21.02 -14.43 -7.87
CA VAL A 126 -21.07 -14.35 -9.35
C VAL A 126 -21.37 -15.70 -10.02
N ARG A 127 -21.29 -16.83 -9.28
CA ARG A 127 -21.48 -18.19 -9.82
C ARG A 127 -22.80 -18.85 -9.41
N SER A 128 -23.69 -18.15 -8.72
CA SER A 128 -25.04 -18.62 -8.31
C SER A 128 -26.13 -17.85 -9.03
#